data_AF-A0A4D6KJF7-F1
#
_entry.id   AF-A0A4D6KJF7-F1
#
_cell.length_a   1.000
_cell.length_b   1.000
_cell.length_c   1.000
_cell.angle_alpha   90.00
_cell.angle_beta   90.00
_cell.angle_gamma   90.00
#
_symmetry.space_group_name_H-M   'P 1'
#
loop_
_entity.id
_entity.type
_entity.pdbx_description
1 polymer ?
#
loop_
_entity_poly.entity_id
_entity_poly.type
_entity_poly.pdbx_seq_one_letter_code
_entity_poly.pdbx_strand_id
1 'polypeptide(L)'
;MARRQPEFGTDGTRSPAPVADRLVWLGTALCVFGVPLVVGVALAIVLSAPSLAAGVDSALAAVEGPLGAPDGVEWLLHVGVLGVLVGAWLVGAGLVIGELLP
;
A
#
# COMPACT_ATOMS: atom_id res chain seq x y z
N MET A 1 -33.91 30.07 33.52
CA MET A 1 -34.17 28.76 32.86
C MET A 1 -32.83 28.16 32.46
N ALA A 2 -32.31 27.21 33.25
CA ALA A 2 -31.09 26.50 32.92
C ALA A 2 -31.39 25.49 31.79
N ARG A 3 -30.78 25.67 30.61
CA ARG A 3 -30.79 24.62 29.59
C ARG A 3 -29.93 23.48 30.12
N ARG A 4 -30.54 22.32 30.39
CA ARG A 4 -29.77 21.08 30.51
C ARG A 4 -29.12 20.83 29.17
N GLN A 5 -27.79 20.91 29.10
CA GLN A 5 -27.07 20.35 27.97
C GLN A 5 -27.31 18.84 27.96
N PRO A 6 -27.55 18.22 26.81
CA PRO A 6 -27.47 16.78 26.71
C PRO A 6 -26.03 16.38 27.01
N GLU A 7 -25.84 15.69 28.13
CA GLU A 7 -24.62 14.93 28.39
C GLU A 7 -24.56 13.86 27.30
N PHE A 8 -23.82 14.15 26.23
CA PHE A 8 -23.35 13.10 25.34
C PHE A 8 -22.49 12.20 26.20
N GLY A 9 -23.07 11.06 26.57
CA GLY A 9 -22.41 10.06 27.39
C GLY A 9 -21.03 9.78 26.83
N THR A 10 -20.04 10.02 27.66
CA THR A 10 -18.73 9.36 27.58
C THR A 10 -18.95 7.88 27.89
N ASP A 11 -19.71 7.19 27.05
CA ASP A 11 -19.71 5.73 27.08
C ASP A 11 -18.33 5.29 26.61
N GLY A 12 -17.74 4.34 27.31
CA GLY A 12 -16.37 3.83 27.11
C GLY A 12 -16.13 3.11 25.78
N THR A 13 -16.78 3.50 24.70
CA THR A 13 -16.48 3.11 23.33
C THR A 13 -15.16 3.76 22.92
N ARG A 14 -14.10 2.95 22.80
CA ARG A 14 -12.84 3.37 22.16
C ARG A 14 -13.18 4.04 20.83
N SER A 15 -12.87 5.33 20.69
CA SER A 15 -12.93 6.02 19.40
C SER A 15 -12.09 5.22 18.38
N PRO A 16 -12.60 4.96 17.18
CA PRO A 16 -11.87 4.25 16.14
C PRO A 16 -10.87 5.15 15.39
N ALA A 17 -10.85 6.46 15.65
CA ALA A 17 -9.93 7.41 15.04
C ALA A 17 -8.44 6.98 15.09
N PRO A 18 -7.90 6.45 16.22
CA PRO A 18 -6.52 5.99 16.26
C PRO A 18 -6.24 4.78 15.36
N VAL A 19 -7.26 3.98 15.04
CA VAL A 19 -7.14 2.84 14.12
C VAL A 19 -7.14 3.35 12.68
N ALA A 20 -8.04 4.29 12.35
CA ALA A 20 -8.08 4.94 11.03
C ALA A 20 -6.74 5.59 10.68
N ASP A 21 -6.20 6.41 11.59
CA ASP A 21 -4.91 7.10 11.40
C ASP A 21 -3.76 6.10 11.17
N ARG A 22 -3.74 4.99 11.92
CA ARG A 22 -2.72 3.95 11.75
C ARG A 22 -2.83 3.24 10.41
N LEU A 23 -4.04 2.96 9.94
CA LEU A 23 -4.27 2.32 8.63
C LEU A 23 -3.80 3.24 7.50
N VAL A 24 -4.14 4.53 7.56
CA VAL A 24 -3.67 5.52 6.57
C VAL A 24 -2.15 5.64 6.61
N TRP A 25 -1.55 5.75 7.79
CA TRP A 25 -0.11 5.87 7.93
C TRP A 25 0.63 4.64 7.39
N LEU A 26 0.22 3.43 7.81
CA LEU A 26 0.85 2.19 7.38
C LEU A 26 0.68 1.98 5.88
N GLY A 27 -0.53 2.22 5.36
CA GLY A 27 -0.80 2.10 3.93
C GLY A 27 0.03 3.06 3.10
N THR A 28 0.15 4.31 3.56
CA THR A 28 0.99 5.33 2.92
C THR A 28 2.45 4.93 2.94
N ALA A 29 2.96 4.44 4.08
CA ALA A 29 4.34 3.97 4.19
C ALA A 29 4.63 2.83 3.20
N LEU A 30 3.73 1.85 3.10
CA LEU A 30 3.87 0.75 2.13
C LEU A 30 3.91 1.26 0.68
N CYS A 31 3.08 2.25 0.31
CA CYS A 31 3.14 2.85 -1.01
C CYS A 31 4.44 3.64 -1.24
N VAL A 32 4.87 4.43 -0.25
CA VAL A 32 6.09 5.25 -0.32
C VAL A 32 7.34 4.40 -0.53
N PHE A 33 7.41 3.22 0.07
CA PHE A 33 8.54 2.30 -0.13
C PHE A 33 8.33 1.33 -1.31
N GLY A 34 7.10 0.88 -1.52
CA GLY A 34 6.75 -0.08 -2.57
C GLY A 34 6.89 0.50 -3.97
N VAL A 35 6.44 1.74 -4.21
CA VAL A 35 6.52 2.37 -5.54
C VAL A 35 7.98 2.51 -6.01
N PRO A 36 8.90 3.10 -5.23
CA PRO A 36 10.31 3.17 -5.62
C PRO A 36 10.95 1.79 -5.81
N LEU A 37 10.58 0.80 -4.99
CA LEU A 37 11.08 -0.57 -5.15
C LEU A 37 10.66 -1.17 -6.50
N VAL A 38 9.36 -1.11 -6.84
CA VAL A 38 8.83 -1.60 -8.12
C VAL A 38 9.52 -0.90 -9.30
N VAL A 39 9.60 0.44 -9.24
CA VAL A 39 10.25 1.23 -10.30
C VAL A 39 11.72 0.88 -10.44
N GLY A 40 12.45 0.78 -9.32
CA GLY A 40 13.88 0.45 -9.32
C GLY A 40 14.15 -0.94 -9.86
N VAL A 41 13.36 -1.94 -9.47
CA VAL A 41 13.47 -3.32 -9.95
C VAL A 41 13.14 -3.42 -11.44
N ALA A 42 12.04 -2.81 -11.89
CA ALA A 42 11.69 -2.78 -13.30
C ALA A 42 12.78 -2.10 -14.14
N LEU A 43 13.31 -0.98 -13.66
CA LEU A 43 14.41 -0.27 -14.32
C LEU A 43 15.68 -1.14 -14.37
N ALA A 44 16.02 -1.86 -13.30
CA ALA A 44 17.15 -2.76 -13.26
C ALA A 44 17.02 -3.89 -14.30
N ILE A 45 15.83 -4.48 -14.45
CA ILE A 45 15.55 -5.49 -15.48
C ILE A 45 15.77 -4.90 -16.88
N VAL A 46 15.15 -3.75 -17.16
CA VAL A 46 15.23 -3.10 -18.48
C VAL A 46 16.67 -2.72 -18.84
N LEU A 47 17.42 -2.16 -17.90
CA LEU A 47 18.79 -1.71 -18.12
C LEU A 47 19.81 -2.86 -18.20
N SER A 48 19.47 -4.05 -17.72
CA SER A 48 20.34 -5.24 -17.81
C SER A 48 20.19 -5.99 -19.14
N ALA A 49 19.19 -5.64 -19.95
CA ALA A 49 18.91 -6.29 -21.21
C ALA A 49 19.81 -5.77 -22.36
N PRO A 50 20.05 -6.58 -23.41
CA PRO A 50 20.88 -6.19 -24.55
C PRO A 50 20.26 -5.09 -25.43
N SER A 51 18.96 -4.81 -25.28
CA SER A 51 18.27 -3.72 -25.96
C SER A 51 17.05 -3.28 -25.16
N LEU A 52 16.57 -2.05 -25.41
CA LEU A 52 15.39 -1.51 -24.73
C LEU A 52 14.14 -2.37 -24.96
N ALA A 53 13.90 -2.83 -26.20
CA ALA A 53 12.76 -3.67 -26.54
C ALA A 53 12.78 -5.00 -25.75
N ALA A 54 13.93 -5.69 -25.76
CA ALA A 54 14.11 -6.92 -24.98
C ALA A 54 13.96 -6.69 -23.47
N GLY A 55 14.40 -5.52 -22.98
CA GLY A 55 14.25 -5.13 -21.58
C GLY A 55 12.79 -4.92 -21.18
N VAL A 56 12.00 -4.24 -22.01
CA VAL A 56 10.56 -4.07 -21.80
C VAL A 56 9.84 -5.41 -21.84
N ASP A 57 10.14 -6.27 -22.82
CA ASP A 57 9.56 -7.61 -22.90
C ASP A 57 9.89 -8.45 -21.66
N SER A 58 11.12 -8.35 -21.16
CA SER A 58 11.56 -9.04 -19.94
C SER A 58 10.86 -8.50 -18.69
N ALA A 59 10.67 -7.18 -18.60
CA ALA A 59 9.93 -6.58 -17.49
C ALA A 59 8.45 -6.99 -17.50
N LEU A 60 7.82 -7.06 -18.67
CA LEU A 60 6.45 -7.57 -18.82
C LEU A 60 6.37 -9.05 -18.45
N ALA A 61 7.31 -9.86 -18.92
CA ALA A 61 7.39 -11.27 -18.56
C ALA A 61 7.59 -11.47 -17.05
N ALA A 62 8.33 -10.59 -16.37
CA ALA A 62 8.51 -10.64 -14.93
C ALA A 62 7.24 -10.25 -14.14
N VAL A 63 6.36 -9.43 -14.72
CA VAL A 63 5.06 -9.05 -14.11
C VAL A 63 4.00 -10.12 -14.33
N GLU A 64 3.93 -10.68 -15.54
CA GLU A 64 2.92 -11.67 -15.93
C GLU A 64 3.33 -13.11 -15.61
N GLY A 65 4.61 -13.33 -15.38
CA GLY A 65 5.21 -14.61 -15.09
C GLY A 65 4.83 -15.15 -13.71
N PRO A 66 5.14 -16.43 -13.44
CA PRO A 66 4.97 -17.00 -12.11
C PRO A 66 5.82 -16.26 -11.09
N LEU A 67 5.42 -16.34 -9.81
CA LEU A 67 6.26 -15.90 -8.69
C LEU A 67 7.64 -16.56 -8.82
N GLY A 68 8.66 -15.75 -9.12
CA GLY A 68 10.04 -16.17 -9.21
C GLY A 68 10.55 -16.73 -7.88
N ALA A 69 11.72 -17.37 -7.92
CA ALA A 69 12.40 -17.86 -6.73
C ALA A 69 12.60 -16.71 -5.71
N PRO A 70 12.55 -16.98 -4.39
CA PRO A 70 12.58 -15.95 -3.35
C PRO A 70 13.89 -15.12 -3.28
N ASP A 71 14.91 -15.51 -4.02
CA ASP A 71 16.18 -14.82 -4.23
C ASP A 71 16.27 -14.07 -5.58
N GLY A 72 15.22 -14.15 -6.40
CA GLY A 72 15.15 -13.55 -7.73
C GLY A 72 14.69 -12.10 -7.74
N VAL A 73 15.15 -11.34 -8.73
CA VAL A 73 14.74 -9.95 -8.96
C VAL A 73 13.23 -9.85 -9.25
N GLU A 74 12.66 -10.86 -9.91
CA GLU A 74 11.22 -10.96 -10.19
C GLU A 74 10.39 -11.09 -8.90
N TRP A 75 10.92 -11.74 -7.87
CA TRP A 75 10.25 -11.84 -6.57
C TRP A 75 10.14 -10.46 -5.89
N LEU A 76 11.19 -9.64 -5.97
CA LEU A 76 11.16 -8.27 -5.44
C LEU A 76 10.11 -7.40 -6.14
N LEU A 77 9.90 -7.61 -7.44
CA LEU A 77 8.84 -6.94 -8.20
C LEU A 77 7.46 -7.32 -7.65
N HIS A 78 7.20 -8.61 -7.43
CA HIS A 78 5.96 -9.10 -6.87
C HIS A 78 5.72 -8.59 -5.44
N VAL A 79 6.74 -8.60 -4.59
CA VAL A 79 6.65 -8.06 -3.21
C VAL A 79 6.37 -6.58 -3.23
N GLY A 80 7.03 -5.82 -4.11
CA GLY A 80 6.79 -4.39 -4.28
C GLY A 80 5.36 -4.09 -4.71
N VAL A 81 4.86 -4.79 -5.74
CA VAL A 81 3.49 -4.63 -6.24
C VAL A 81 2.46 -5.00 -5.16
N LEU A 82 2.67 -6.12 -4.46
CA LEU A 82 1.80 -6.53 -3.36
C LEU A 82 1.80 -5.48 -2.24
N GLY A 83 2.98 -4.96 -1.88
CA GLY A 83 3.12 -3.89 -0.89
C GLY A 83 2.33 -2.64 -1.27
N VAL A 84 2.42 -2.19 -2.53
CA VAL A 84 1.64 -1.05 -3.03
C VAL A 84 0.14 -1.34 -3.00
N LEU A 85 -0.29 -2.54 -3.41
CA LEU A 85 -1.70 -2.90 -3.45
C LEU A 85 -2.31 -2.97 -2.04
N VAL A 86 -1.61 -3.65 -1.13
CA VAL A 86 -1.99 -3.70 0.29
C VAL A 86 -1.98 -2.29 0.88
N GLY A 87 -0.97 -1.48 0.55
CA GLY A 87 -0.88 -0.11 1.02
C GLY A 87 -2.07 0.74 0.61
N ALA A 88 -2.45 0.68 -0.67
CA ALA A 88 -3.63 1.37 -1.20
C ALA A 88 -4.93 0.92 -0.51
N TRP A 89 -5.07 -0.39 -0.27
CA TRP A 89 -6.20 -0.95 0.48
C TRP A 89 -6.27 -0.43 1.91
N LEU A 90 -5.14 -0.40 2.63
CA LEU A 90 -5.08 0.10 4.01
C LEU A 90 -5.42 1.59 4.09
N VAL A 91 -4.92 2.40 3.14
CA VAL A 91 -5.29 3.82 3.06
C VAL A 91 -6.79 3.97 2.83
N GLY A 92 -7.36 3.26 1.86
CA GLY A 92 -8.80 3.29 1.59
C GLY A 92 -9.62 2.87 2.80
N ALA A 93 -9.24 1.78 3.48
CA ALA A 93 -9.91 1.32 4.69
C ALA A 93 -9.82 2.34 5.84
N GLY A 94 -8.65 2.94 6.04
CA GLY A 94 -8.46 3.97 7.05
C GLY A 94 -9.34 5.21 6.82
N LEU A 95 -9.42 5.68 5.56
CA LEU A 95 -10.30 6.78 5.18
C LEU A 95 -11.79 6.43 5.40
N VAL A 96 -12.22 5.23 5.00
CA VAL A 96 -13.59 4.76 5.19
C VAL A 96 -13.96 4.69 6.67
N ILE A 97 -13.08 4.15 7.52
CA ILE A 97 -13.31 4.06 8.97
C ILE A 97 -13.34 5.47 9.60
N GLY A 98 -12.42 6.35 9.21
CA GLY A 98 -12.33 7.71 9.73
C GLY A 98 -13.58 8.55 9.43
N GLU A 99 -14.22 8.34 8.27
CA GLU A 99 -15.39 9.11 7.84
C GLU A 99 -16.73 8.46 8.25
N LEU A 100 -16.83 7.12 8.30
CA LEU A 100 -18.10 6.42 8.55
C LEU A 100 -18.31 6.01 10.02
N LEU A 101 -17.27 6.00 10.85
CA LEU A 101 -17.34 5.59 12.26
C LEU A 101 -16.77 6.68 13.18
N PRO A 102 -17.36 7.89 13.27
CA PRO A 102 -16.87 8.94 14.18
C PRO A 102 -17.04 8.60 15.67
#